data_AF-A0A9Q0DUB8-F1
#
_entry.id   AF-A0A9Q0DUB8-F1
#
_cell.length_a   1.000
_cell.length_b   1.000
_cell.length_c   1.000
_cell.angle_alpha   90.00
_cell.angle_beta   90.00
_cell.angle_gamma   90.00
#
_symmetry.space_group_name_H-M   'P 1'
#
loop_
_entity.id
_entity.type
_entity.pdbx_description
1 polymer ?
#
loop_
_entity_poly.entity_id
_entity_poly.type
_entity_poly.pdbx_seq_one_letter_code
_entity_poly.pdbx_strand_id
1 'polypeptide(L)'
;VSRVMKPQARFLSLTFAQPHFRKRLFARREYAWSVGPHQTYGEAFHYFLYVMTKGEELSPEDVASETRLLEEAKAPPAQITFQQDNETEDFLMNIDL
;
A
#
# COMPACT_ATOMS: atom_id res chain seq x y z
N VAL A 1 11.49 4.90 -10.22
CA VAL A 1 11.44 6.38 -10.29
C VAL A 1 12.58 7.03 -9.50
N SER A 2 12.73 6.73 -8.21
CA SER A 2 13.74 7.34 -7.34
C SER A 2 15.18 7.43 -7.92
N ARG A 3 15.65 6.41 -8.65
CA ARG A 3 16.98 6.37 -9.28
C ARG A 3 17.32 7.56 -10.19
N VAL A 4 16.34 8.11 -10.91
CA VAL A 4 16.57 9.19 -11.89
C VAL A 4 16.34 10.59 -11.32
N MET A 5 15.95 10.68 -10.05
CA MET A 5 15.65 11.95 -9.41
C MET A 5 16.92 12.61 -8.87
N LYS A 6 17.05 13.91 -9.10
CA LYS A 6 18.07 14.73 -8.44
C LYS A 6 17.76 14.85 -6.93
N PRO A 7 18.77 15.10 -6.08
CA PRO A 7 18.52 15.47 -4.68
C PRO A 7 17.51 16.63 -4.59
N GLN A 8 16.65 16.61 -3.57
CA GLN A 8 15.57 17.59 -3.32
C GLN A 8 14.44 17.62 -4.38
N ALA A 9 14.52 16.81 -5.44
CA ALA A 9 13.42 16.71 -6.39
C ALA A 9 12.18 16.07 -5.74
N ARG A 10 10.99 16.48 -6.21
CA ARG A 10 9.72 15.95 -5.73
C ARG A 10 9.08 15.03 -6.76
N PHE A 11 8.56 13.91 -6.30
CA PHE A 11 7.70 13.03 -7.09
C PHE A 11 6.28 13.09 -6.54
N LEU A 12 5.32 13.31 -7.44
CA LEU A 12 3.91 13.39 -7.12
C LEU A 12 3.21 12.15 -7.70
N SER A 13 2.44 11.47 -6.87
CA SER A 13 1.59 10.35 -7.29
C SER A 13 0.15 10.65 -6.96
N LEU A 14 -0.71 10.73 -7.98
CA LEU A 14 -2.15 10.85 -7.84
C LEU A 14 -2.81 9.51 -8.19
N THR A 15 -3.67 8.99 -7.32
CA THR A 15 -4.27 7.65 -7.50
C THR A 15 -5.60 7.50 -6.76
N PHE A 16 -6.46 6.61 -7.23
CA PHE A 16 -7.67 6.17 -6.50
C PHE A 16 -7.38 5.07 -5.47
N ALA A 17 -6.16 4.53 -5.45
CA ALA A 17 -5.84 3.39 -4.60
C ALA A 17 -5.80 3.81 -3.13
N GLN A 18 -6.41 2.99 -2.29
CA GLN A 18 -6.51 3.23 -0.85
C GLN A 18 -5.12 3.41 -0.21
N PRO A 19 -4.96 4.36 0.74
CA PRO A 19 -3.66 4.68 1.32
C PRO A 19 -2.94 3.54 2.00
N HIS A 20 -3.70 2.67 2.65
CA HIS A 20 -3.23 1.47 3.34
C HIS A 20 -2.38 0.57 2.44
N PHE A 21 -2.75 0.48 1.15
CA PHE A 21 -2.01 -0.30 0.16
C PHE A 21 -0.96 0.54 -0.53
N ARG A 22 -1.32 1.75 -0.95
CA ARG A 22 -0.47 2.55 -1.83
C ARG A 22 0.75 3.12 -1.10
N LYS A 23 0.60 3.60 0.14
CA LYS A 23 1.71 4.21 0.90
C LYS A 23 2.85 3.22 1.13
N ARG A 24 2.53 1.94 1.37
CA ARG A 24 3.52 0.86 1.56
C ARG A 24 4.47 0.68 0.37
N LEU A 25 4.00 0.97 -0.84
CA LEU A 25 4.83 0.89 -2.05
C LEU A 25 5.82 2.06 -2.18
N PHE A 26 5.55 3.18 -1.52
CA PHE A 26 6.39 4.38 -1.54
C PHE A 26 7.30 4.47 -0.31
N ALA A 27 6.84 4.00 0.84
CA ALA A 27 7.53 4.02 2.12
C ALA A 27 8.62 2.93 2.21
N ARG A 28 9.62 2.98 1.31
CA ARG A 28 10.78 2.08 1.34
C ARG A 28 12.08 2.84 1.50
N ARG A 29 12.92 2.45 2.47
CA ARG A 29 14.20 3.11 2.77
C ARG A 29 15.12 3.13 1.55
N GLU A 30 15.06 2.11 0.70
CA GLU A 30 15.86 2.02 -0.54
C GLU A 30 15.65 3.21 -1.50
N TYR A 31 14.50 3.89 -1.41
CA TYR A 31 14.22 5.03 -2.28
C TYR A 31 14.84 6.33 -1.78
N ALA A 32 15.32 6.41 -0.53
CA ALA A 32 15.93 7.60 0.05
C ALA A 32 15.13 8.88 -0.25
N TRP A 33 13.83 8.83 0.04
CA TRP A 33 12.92 9.96 -0.01
C TRP A 33 12.04 9.96 1.24
N SER A 34 11.45 11.10 1.57
CA SER A 34 10.33 11.17 2.50
C SER A 34 9.03 10.76 1.80
N VAL A 35 8.02 10.39 2.58
CA VAL A 35 6.64 10.25 2.12
C VAL A 35 5.79 11.17 2.97
N GLY A 36 5.35 12.29 2.38
CA GLY A 36 4.48 13.23 3.08
C GLY A 36 3.09 12.64 3.38
N PRO A 37 2.31 13.27 4.27
CA PRO A 37 0.91 12.93 4.44
C PRO A 37 0.18 13.04 3.09
N HIS A 38 -0.69 12.08 2.82
CA HIS A 38 -1.49 12.12 1.60
C HIS A 38 -2.60 13.15 1.73
N GLN A 39 -2.93 13.81 0.63
CA GLN A 39 -4.08 14.70 0.55
C GLN A 39 -5.18 14.01 -0.24
N THR A 40 -6.42 14.14 0.21
CA THR A 40 -7.58 13.73 -0.56
C THR A 40 -7.97 14.83 -1.54
N TYR A 41 -8.36 14.46 -2.74
CA TYR A 41 -8.79 15.39 -3.78
C TYR A 41 -10.01 14.83 -4.52
N GLY A 42 -10.91 15.72 -4.95
CA GLY A 42 -12.14 15.39 -5.68
C GLY A 42 -13.37 15.29 -4.77
N GLU A 43 -14.51 15.78 -5.26
CA GLU A 43 -15.80 15.78 -4.52
C GLU A 43 -16.61 14.50 -4.77
N ALA A 44 -16.68 14.02 -6.02
CA ALA A 44 -17.42 12.80 -6.38
C ALA A 44 -16.55 11.53 -6.33
N PHE A 45 -15.24 11.68 -6.43
CA PHE A 45 -14.30 10.57 -6.38
C PHE A 45 -13.11 10.92 -5.47
N HIS A 46 -12.78 9.99 -4.58
CA HIS A 46 -11.68 10.16 -3.64
C HIS A 46 -10.35 9.79 -4.30
N TYR A 47 -9.61 10.80 -4.75
CA TYR A 47 -8.22 10.65 -5.16
C TYR A 47 -7.30 10.90 -3.97
N PHE A 48 -6.16 10.22 -3.96
CA PHE A 48 -5.10 10.37 -2.97
C PHE A 48 -3.84 10.89 -3.67
N LEU A 49 -3.37 12.06 -3.23
CA LEU A 49 -2.13 12.67 -3.69
C LEU A 49 -1.02 12.39 -2.68
N TYR A 50 0.08 11.81 -3.16
CA TYR A 50 1.32 11.61 -2.41
C TYR A 50 2.40 12.53 -2.94
N VAL A 51 3.18 13.10 -2.03
CA VAL A 51 4.36 13.89 -2.34
C VAL A 51 5.56 13.21 -1.67
N MET A 52 6.55 12.85 -2.46
CA MET A 52 7.81 12.30 -1.98
C MET A 52 8.97 13.20 -2.34
N THR A 53 9.82 13.54 -1.36
CA THR A 53 10.97 14.44 -1.56
C THR A 53 12.26 13.65 -1.48
N LYS A 54 13.03 13.63 -2.57
CA LYS A 54 14.30 12.89 -2.66
C LYS A 54 15.35 13.50 -1.72
N GLY A 55 16.05 12.66 -0.97
CA GLY A 55 17.10 13.05 -0.04
C GLY A 55 16.61 13.35 1.38
N GLU A 56 15.30 13.31 1.62
CA GLU A 56 14.74 13.32 2.97
C GLU A 56 14.54 11.89 3.49
N GLU A 57 14.41 11.76 4.81
CA GLU A 57 14.21 10.49 5.48
C GLU A 57 12.72 10.12 5.58
N LEU A 58 12.45 8.83 5.69
CA LEU A 58 11.11 8.33 5.99
C LEU A 58 10.72 8.67 7.44
N SER A 59 9.41 8.78 7.68
CA SER A 59 8.90 8.93 9.03
C SER A 59 9.16 7.65 9.85
N PRO A 60 9.27 7.74 11.20
CA PRO A 60 9.43 6.56 12.05
C PRO A 60 8.31 5.53 11.89
N GLU A 61 7.09 5.98 11.61
CA GLU A 61 5.93 5.11 11.35
C GLU A 61 6.09 4.32 10.04
N ASP A 62 6.57 4.98 8.99
CA ASP A 62 6.82 4.35 7.69
C ASP A 62 7.98 3.37 7.75
N VAL A 63 9.03 3.72 8.51
CA VAL A 63 10.18 2.88 8.85
C VAL A 63 9.71 1.60 9.57
N ALA A 64 8.84 1.72 10.57
CA ALA A 64 8.28 0.59 11.29
C ALA A 64 7.39 -0.28 10.40
N SER A 65 6.56 0.36 9.56
CA SER A 65 5.69 -0.32 8.60
C SER A 65 6.48 -1.13 7.57
N GLU A 66 7.56 -0.58 7.00
CA GLU A 66 8.45 -1.30 6.10
C GLU A 66 9.12 -2.48 6.80
N THR A 67 9.62 -2.29 8.03
CA THR A 67 10.27 -3.37 8.80
C THR A 67 9.32 -4.54 8.99
N ARG A 68 8.08 -4.28 9.42
CA ARG A 68 7.06 -5.31 9.60
C ARG A 68 6.77 -6.06 8.30
N LEU A 69 6.64 -5.35 7.18
CA LEU A 69 6.39 -5.99 5.87
C LEU A 69 7.54 -6.91 5.44
N LEU A 70 8.79 -6.49 5.71
CA LEU A 70 9.98 -7.31 5.41
C LEU A 70 10.07 -8.55 6.32
N GLU A 71 9.59 -8.46 7.56
CA GLU A 71 9.49 -9.60 8.48
C GLU A 71 8.39 -10.57 8.04
N GLU A 72 7.20 -10.06 7.71
CA GLU A 72 6.07 -10.85 7.19
C GLU A 72 6.46 -11.58 5.89
N ALA A 73 7.21 -10.93 4.99
CA ALA A 73 7.68 -11.54 3.75
C ALA A 73 8.72 -12.66 3.95
N LYS A 74 9.38 -12.71 5.13
CA LYS A 74 10.30 -13.80 5.49
C LYS A 74 9.59 -14.96 6.20
N ALA A 75 8.35 -14.75 6.66
CA ALA A 75 7.60 -15.79 7.34
C ALA A 75 7.28 -16.95 6.37
N PRO A 76 7.15 -18.19 6.87
CA PRO A 76 6.69 -19.30 6.05
C PRO A 76 5.33 -18.98 5.42
N PRO A 77 5.08 -19.40 4.16
CA PRO A 77 3.81 -19.17 3.51
C PRO A 77 2.68 -19.78 4.34
N ALA A 78 1.58 -19.02 4.50
CA ALA A 78 0.39 -19.51 5.16
C ALA A 78 -0.11 -20.78 4.46
N GLN A 79 -0.48 -21.79 5.24
CA GLN A 79 -1.15 -22.97 4.69
C GLN A 79 -2.52 -22.54 4.18
N ILE A 80 -2.67 -22.53 2.85
CA ILE A 80 -3.95 -22.26 2.20
C ILE A 80 -4.74 -23.56 2.17
N THR A 81 -5.74 -23.67 3.03
CA THR A 81 -6.75 -24.73 2.92
C THR A 81 -7.79 -24.28 1.92
N PHE A 82 -7.81 -24.89 0.74
CA PHE A 82 -8.94 -24.73 -0.18
C PHE A 82 -10.16 -25.41 0.46
N GLN A 83 -11.28 -24.69 0.55
CA GLN A 83 -12.55 -25.33 0.88
C GLN A 83 -12.81 -26.38 -0.20
N GLN A 84 -12.92 -27.64 0.20
CA GLN A 84 -13.43 -28.69 -0.69
C GLN A 84 -14.91 -28.38 -0.89
N ASP A 85 -15.28 -27.99 -2.11
CA ASP A 85 -16.67 -27.88 -2.53
C ASP A 85 -17.30 -29.27 -2.41
N ASN A 86 -17.97 -29.51 -1.28
CA ASN A 86 -18.90 -30.60 -1.17
C ASN A 86 -20.07 -30.21 -2.09
N GLU A 87 -20.38 -31.05 -3.07
CA GLU A 87 -21.14 -30.79 -4.32
C GLU A 87 -22.62 -30.35 -4.17
N THR A 88 -22.97 -29.52 -3.20
CA THR A 88 -24.35 -29.06 -3.03
C THR A 88 -24.34 -27.55 -2.76
N GLU A 89 -24.65 -26.78 -3.79
CA GLU A 89 -24.81 -25.32 -3.78
C GLU A 89 -26.05 -24.84 -2.98
N ASP A 90 -26.43 -25.56 -1.93
CA ASP A 90 -27.61 -25.29 -1.09
C ASP A 90 -27.53 -23.91 -0.40
N PHE A 91 -26.33 -23.35 -0.28
CA PHE A 91 -26.12 -22.01 0.29
C PHE A 91 -26.69 -20.88 -0.58
N LEU A 92 -26.87 -21.09 -1.89
CA LEU A 92 -27.44 -20.08 -2.79
C LEU A 92 -28.93 -19.84 -2.54
N MET A 93 -29.62 -20.80 -1.91
CA MET A 93 -31.06 -20.75 -1.67
C MET A 93 -31.43 -20.07 -0.35
N ASN A 94 -30.46 -19.70 0.48
CA ASN A 94 -30.69 -19.12 1.82
C ASN A 94 -30.50 -17.60 1.88
N ILE A 95 -30.38 -16.92 0.73
CA ILE A 95 -30.37 -15.47 0.68
C ILE A 95 -31.83 -14.99 0.56
N ASP A 96 -32.46 -14.71 1.69
CA ASP A 96 -33.73 -13.97 1.71
C ASP A 96 -33.50 -12.53 1.25
N LEU A 97 -34.33 -12.08 0.29
CA LEU A 97 -34.28 -10.73 -0.30
C LEU A 97 -35.07 -9.72 0.53
#